data_AF-A0AAP3DHM6-F1
#
_entry.id   AF-A0AAP3DHM6-F1
#
_cell.length_a   1.000
_cell.length_b   1.000
_cell.length_c   1.000
_cell.angle_alpha   90.00
_cell.angle_beta   90.00
_cell.angle_gamma   90.00
#
_symmetry.space_group_name_H-M   'P 1'
#
loop_
_entity.id
_entity.type
_entity.pdbx_description
1 polymer ?
#
loop_
_entity_poly.entity_id
_entity_poly.type
_entity_poly.pdbx_seq_one_letter_code
_entity_poly.pdbx_strand_id
1 'polypeptide(L)' 'MVTYLRGECLLQPVLNQIGMKQAELARRTGFSARMISHYATNTKQMSPEAMYTITTIIQMYLPNFRMEHLYDWEREQ' A
#
# COMPACT_ATOMS: atom_id res chain seq x y z
N MET A 1 19.15 19.79 0.72
CA MET A 1 18.83 18.34 0.58
C MET A 1 17.33 18.27 0.33
N VAL A 2 16.87 17.54 -0.69
CA VAL A 2 15.42 17.41 -0.94
C VAL A 2 14.90 16.27 -0.07
N THR A 3 13.87 16.54 0.73
CA THR A 3 13.19 15.54 1.56
C THR A 3 11.81 15.26 0.99
N TYR A 4 11.39 13.99 1.05
CA TYR A 4 10.05 13.56 0.66
C TYR A 4 9.35 12.92 1.85
N LEU A 5 8.07 13.23 1.99
CA LEU A 5 7.18 12.69 3.00
C LEU A 5 6.11 11.82 2.34
N ARG A 6 5.68 10.78 3.05
CA ARG A 6 4.53 9.97 2.62
C ARG A 6 3.25 10.74 2.94
N GLY A 7 2.50 11.08 1.91
CA GLY A 7 1.15 11.61 2.01
C GLY A 7 0.12 10.49 2.14
N GLU A 8 -0.97 10.61 1.36
CA GLU A 8 -2.09 9.68 1.39
C GLU A 8 -1.72 8.26 0.92
N CYS A 9 -2.21 7.25 1.64
CA CYS A 9 -2.05 5.85 1.25
C CYS A 9 -3.03 5.49 0.11
N LEU A 10 -2.48 5.03 -1.01
CA LEU A 10 -3.25 4.67 -2.21
C LEU A 10 -3.64 3.18 -2.26
N LEU A 11 -3.47 2.45 -1.16
CA LEU A 11 -3.76 1.01 -1.12
C LEU A 11 -5.21 0.69 -1.51
N GLN A 12 -6.20 1.41 -0.97
CA GLN A 12 -7.60 1.12 -1.27
C GLN A 12 -7.95 1.37 -2.75
N PRO A 13 -7.57 2.51 -3.36
CA PRO A 13 -7.70 2.70 -4.81
C PRO A 13 -7.08 1.58 -5.64
N VAL A 14 -5.85 1.17 -5.31
CA VAL A 14 -5.15 0.09 -6.05
C VAL A 14 -5.88 -1.24 -5.91
N LEU A 15 -6.35 -1.58 -4.70
CA LEU A 15 -7.16 -2.77 -4.46
C LEU A 15 -8.46 -2.77 -5.26
N ASN A 16 -9.15 -1.62 -5.34
CA ASN A 16 -10.35 -1.47 -6.18
C ASN A 16 -10.02 -1.68 -7.66
N GLN A 17 -8.92 -1.10 -8.15
CA GLN A 17 -8.49 -1.23 -9.54
C GLN A 17 -8.24 -2.68 -9.96
N ILE A 18 -7.63 -3.48 -9.07
CA ILE A 18 -7.34 -4.91 -9.35
C ILE A 18 -8.46 -5.86 -8.91
N GLY A 19 -9.60 -5.33 -8.42
CA GLY A 19 -10.74 -6.12 -7.96
C GLY A 19 -10.47 -6.96 -6.70
N MET A 20 -9.48 -6.59 -5.88
CA MET A 20 -9.10 -7.31 -4.67
C MET A 20 -9.71 -6.69 -3.41
N LYS A 21 -10.30 -7.52 -2.54
CA LYS A 21 -10.82 -7.06 -1.24
C LYS A 21 -9.68 -6.99 -0.20
N GLN A 22 -9.77 -6.06 0.76
CA GLN A 22 -8.82 -5.97 1.89
C GLN A 22 -8.65 -7.31 2.63
N ALA A 23 -9.74 -8.05 2.83
CA ALA A 23 -9.70 -9.36 3.49
C ALA A 23 -8.91 -10.41 2.70
N GLU A 24 -8.92 -10.33 1.37
CA GLU A 24 -8.10 -11.21 0.52
C GLU A 24 -6.62 -10.83 0.61
N LEU A 25 -6.31 -9.52 0.59
CA LEU A 25 -4.94 -9.06 0.80
C LEU A 25 -4.40 -9.50 2.17
N ALA A 26 -5.21 -9.39 3.22
CA ALA A 26 -4.84 -9.86 4.57
C ALA A 26 -4.47 -11.35 4.57
N ARG A 27 -5.28 -12.20 3.92
CA ARG A 27 -4.96 -13.64 3.79
C ARG A 27 -3.66 -13.89 3.02
N ARG A 28 -3.43 -13.18 1.92
CA ARG A 28 -2.24 -13.37 1.07
C ARG A 28 -0.95 -12.88 1.70
N THR A 29 -1.03 -11.83 2.51
CA THR A 29 0.13 -11.20 3.16
C THR A 29 0.41 -11.78 4.55
N GLY A 30 -0.57 -12.45 5.16
CA GLY A 30 -0.50 -12.87 6.56
C GLY A 30 -0.73 -11.73 7.56
N PHE A 31 -0.96 -10.51 7.10
CA PHE A 31 -1.31 -9.38 7.98
C PHE A 31 -2.75 -9.51 8.47
N SER A 32 -3.02 -8.98 9.66
CA SER A 32 -4.39 -8.95 10.18
C SER A 32 -5.26 -8.02 9.32
N ALA A 33 -6.55 -8.35 9.19
CA ALA A 33 -7.51 -7.51 8.48
C ALA A 33 -7.56 -6.08 9.05
N ARG A 34 -7.38 -5.94 10.37
CA ARG A 34 -7.27 -4.64 11.04
C ARG A 34 -6.06 -3.84 10.56
N MET A 35 -4.91 -4.48 10.39
CA MET A 35 -3.70 -3.83 9.92
C MET A 35 -3.85 -3.34 8.48
N ILE A 36 -4.38 -4.19 7.59
CA ILE A 36 -4.71 -3.80 6.21
C ILE A 36 -5.71 -2.65 6.18
N SER A 37 -6.74 -2.69 7.03
CA SER A 37 -7.72 -1.61 7.15
C SER A 37 -7.07 -0.29 7.59
N HIS A 38 -6.14 -0.33 8.54
CA HIS A 38 -5.41 0.86 8.96
C HIS A 38 -4.60 1.49 7.82
N TYR A 39 -3.96 0.67 6.99
CA TYR A 39 -3.26 1.15 5.80
C TYR A 39 -4.22 1.73 4.76
N ALA A 40 -5.27 0.98 4.42
CA ALA A 40 -6.25 1.35 3.40
C ALA A 40 -7.08 2.61 3.75
N THR A 41 -7.14 2.98 5.03
CA THR A 41 -7.83 4.18 5.54
C THR A 41 -6.87 5.31 5.92
N ASN A 42 -5.59 5.18 5.57
CA ASN A 42 -4.52 6.13 5.90
C ASN A 42 -4.36 6.46 7.42
N THR A 43 -4.91 5.61 8.31
CA THR A 43 -4.80 5.82 9.77
C THR A 43 -3.47 5.34 10.33
N LYS A 44 -2.72 4.54 9.57
CA LYS A 44 -1.34 4.14 9.89
C LYS A 44 -0.52 4.03 8.63
N GLN A 45 0.72 4.53 8.70
CA GLN A 45 1.71 4.36 7.65
C GLN A 45 2.29 2.93 7.66
N MET A 46 2.55 2.37 6.48
CA MET A 46 3.18 1.06 6.34
C MET A 46 4.66 1.11 6.76
N SER A 47 5.21 -0.01 7.24
CA SER A 47 6.67 -0.15 7.30
C SER A 47 7.20 -0.49 5.90
N PRO A 48 8.50 -0.29 5.62
CA PRO A 48 9.11 -0.71 4.34
C PRO A 48 8.87 -2.20 4.03
N GLU A 49 8.90 -3.07 5.04
CA GLU A 49 8.62 -4.50 4.90
C GLU A 49 7.17 -4.74 4.48
N ALA A 50 6.21 -4.05 5.13
CA ALA A 50 4.80 -4.16 4.78
C ALA A 50 4.54 -3.65 3.35
N MET A 51 5.18 -2.54 2.96
CA MET A 51 5.12 -2.03 1.59
C MET A 51 5.64 -3.07 0.60
N TYR A 52 6.81 -3.66 0.85
CA TYR A 52 7.40 -4.67 -0.03
C TYR A 52 6.49 -5.89 -0.20
N THR A 53 6.00 -6.46 0.91
CA THR A 53 5.09 -7.61 0.90
C THR A 53 3.81 -7.31 0.12
N ILE A 54 3.19 -6.16 0.35
CA ILE A 54 1.95 -5.77 -0.34
C ILE A 54 2.21 -5.52 -1.84
N THR A 55 3.30 -4.85 -2.19
CA THR A 55 3.70 -4.62 -3.58
C THR A 55 3.90 -5.94 -4.32
N THR A 56 4.54 -6.95 -3.72
CA THR A 56 4.72 -8.27 -4.35
C THR A 56 3.37 -8.94 -4.67
N ILE A 57 2.38 -8.83 -3.78
CA ILE A 57 1.03 -9.35 -4.06
C ILE A 57 0.36 -8.57 -5.20
N ILE A 58 0.47 -7.25 -5.20
CA ILE A 58 -0.13 -6.39 -6.24
C ILE A 58 0.53 -6.63 -7.61
N GLN A 59 1.85 -6.89 -7.65
CA GLN A 59 2.59 -7.16 -8.88
C GLN A 59 2.09 -8.39 -9.64
N MET A 60 1.44 -9.34 -8.96
CA MET A 60 0.77 -10.47 -9.62
C MET A 60 -0.40 -10.02 -10.53
N TYR A 61 -0.91 -8.81 -10.34
CA TYR A 61 -2.03 -8.21 -11.07
C TYR A 61 -1.61 -7.00 -11.91
N LEU A 62 -0.61 -6.24 -11.42
CA LEU A 62 -0.05 -5.06 -12.06
C LEU A 62 1.49 -5.18 -12.11
N PRO A 63 2.08 -5.81 -13.15
CA PRO A 63 3.51 -6.18 -13.17
C PRO A 63 4.48 -5.01 -12.95
N ASN A 64 4.11 -3.79 -13.37
CA ASN A 64 4.93 -2.59 -13.22
C ASN A 64 4.63 -1.80 -11.94
N PHE A 65 3.83 -2.35 -11.03
CA PHE A 65 3.53 -1.70 -9.75
C PHE A 65 4.78 -1.74 -8.86
N ARG A 66 5.07 -0.62 -8.19
CA ARG A 66 6.24 -0.46 -7.35
C ARG A 66 5.84 0.10 -5.98
N MET A 67 6.73 0.01 -5.01
CA MET A 67 6.50 0.48 -3.65
C MET A 67 6.15 1.97 -3.59
N GLU A 68 6.74 2.77 -4.48
CA GLU A 68 6.51 4.21 -4.52
C GLU A 68 5.06 4.54 -4.92
N HIS A 69 4.38 3.65 -5.64
CA HIS A 69 2.97 3.83 -6.03
C HIS A 69 1.97 3.57 -4.89
N LEU A 70 2.41 3.10 -3.73
CA LEU A 70 1.52 2.89 -2.56
C LEU A 70 1.13 4.19 -1.86
N TYR A 71 1.82 5.28 -2.15
CA TYR A 71 1.62 6.57 -1.51
C TYR A 71 1.66 7.69 -2.55
N ASP A 72 0.89 8.73 -2.28
CA ASP A 72 1.16 10.03 -2.87
C ASP A 72 2.33 10.67 -2.10
N TRP A 73 3.40 11.04 -2.79
CA TRP A 73 4.63 11.53 -2.16
C TRP A 73 4.69 13.04 -2.23
N GLU A 74 4.80 13.66 -1.07
CA GLU A 74 4.87 15.12 -0.96
C GLU A 74 6.32 15.55 -0.80
N ARG A 75 6.69 16.60 -1.52
CA ARG A 75 8.02 17.21 -1.39
C ARG A 75 7.97 18.28 -0.30
N GLU A 76 8.85 18.16 0.68
CA GLU A 76 9.07 19.20 1.68
C GLU A 76 9.81 20.38 1.00
N GLN A 77 9.28 21.60 1.12
CA GLN A 77 9.88 22.82 0.54
C GLN A 77 10.95 23.41 1.45
#